data_AF-A0A5S9M1A3-F1
#
_entry.id   AF-A0A5S9M1A3-F1
#
_cell.length_a   1.000
_cell.length_b   1.000
_cell.length_c   1.000
_cell.angle_alpha   90.00
_cell.angle_beta   90.00
_cell.angle_gamma   90.00
#
_symmetry.space_group_name_H-M   'P 1'
#
loop_
_entity.id
_entity.type
_entity.pdbx_description
1 polymer ?
#
loop_
_entity_poly.entity_id
_entity_poly.type
_entity_poly.pdbx_seq_one_letter_code
_entity_poly.pdbx_strand_id
1 'polypeptide(L)'
;MIRFSGLFIFFDLLCEKVKNRSAFARQLHLVNTKVYFQHQICLVGVENEKIVTAALFKHPRLPEPGVMDYVLSGGLKLLFTGGISAIQQVFRVLKEAKKACSSLKQPYWYLEALVVAKDQQGKKLGSRMLKQCLFFPLSPGKAADCSH
;
A
#
# COMPACT_ATOMS: atom_id res chain seq x y z
N MET A 1 3.09 16.15 -6.03
CA MET A 1 2.39 15.66 -4.82
C MET A 1 1.33 14.65 -5.25
N ILE A 2 1.56 13.37 -4.97
CA ILE A 2 0.69 12.26 -5.36
C ILE A 2 -0.47 12.19 -4.35
N ARG A 3 -1.72 12.32 -4.82
CA ARG A 3 -2.93 12.32 -3.98
C ARG A 3 -3.60 10.95 -4.09
N PHE A 4 -3.63 10.21 -2.98
CA PHE A 4 -4.29 8.90 -2.88
C PHE A 4 -5.76 9.13 -2.53
N SER A 5 -6.68 8.75 -3.42
CA SER A 5 -8.12 9.02 -3.25
C SER A 5 -8.91 7.81 -2.74
N GLY A 6 -8.30 6.61 -2.65
CA GLY A 6 -9.03 5.35 -2.44
C GLY A 6 -9.08 4.80 -1.02
N LEU A 7 -8.25 5.28 -0.08
CA LEU A 7 -8.17 4.71 1.27
C LEU A 7 -9.01 5.44 2.33
N PHE A 8 -10.00 6.24 1.95
CA PHE A 8 -10.69 7.11 2.92
C PHE A 8 -11.52 6.35 3.98
N ILE A 9 -12.16 5.23 3.64
CA ILE A 9 -13.13 4.57 4.53
C ILE A 9 -12.45 3.81 5.68
N PHE A 10 -11.38 3.06 5.40
CA PHE A 10 -10.61 2.38 6.45
C PHE A 10 -9.88 3.37 7.35
N PHE A 11 -9.43 4.51 6.79
CA PHE A 11 -8.72 5.51 7.58
C PHE A 11 -9.61 6.23 8.59
N ASP A 12 -10.88 6.49 8.27
CA ASP A 12 -11.82 7.06 9.24
C ASP A 12 -12.03 6.13 10.45
N LEU A 13 -12.12 4.81 10.22
CA LEU A 13 -12.17 3.79 11.28
C LEU A 13 -10.89 3.74 12.12
N LEU A 14 -9.72 3.98 11.51
CA LEU A 14 -8.43 3.96 12.21
C LEU A 14 -8.16 5.26 12.98
N CYS A 15 -8.72 6.38 12.53
CA CYS A 15 -8.44 7.72 13.06
C CYS A 15 -9.55 8.26 13.98
N GLU A 16 -10.57 7.46 14.30
CA GLU A 16 -11.75 7.90 15.06
C GLU A 16 -11.37 8.60 16.38
N LYS A 17 -10.40 8.04 17.11
CA LYS A 17 -9.92 8.52 18.42
C LYS A 17 -8.75 9.52 18.35
N VAL A 18 -8.35 9.96 17.15
CA VAL A 18 -7.20 10.84 16.97
C VAL A 18 -7.64 12.30 16.78
N LYS A 19 -7.11 13.21 17.60
CA LYS A 19 -7.40 14.65 17.51
C LYS A 19 -6.96 15.26 16.18
N ASN A 20 -5.75 14.91 15.71
CA ASN A 20 -5.21 15.38 14.42
C ASN A 20 -5.24 14.26 13.38
N ARG A 21 -6.43 13.98 12.85
CA ARG A 21 -6.69 12.88 11.91
C ARG A 21 -5.82 12.95 10.65
N SER A 22 -5.66 14.14 10.07
CA SER A 22 -4.92 14.32 8.82
C SER A 22 -3.42 14.08 8.99
N ALA A 23 -2.81 14.58 10.06
CA ALA A 23 -1.40 14.36 10.33
C ALA A 23 -1.10 12.89 10.65
N PHE A 24 -1.95 12.25 11.46
CA PHE A 24 -1.82 10.83 11.79
C PHE A 24 -2.02 9.94 10.57
N ALA A 25 -3.07 10.19 9.76
CA ALA A 25 -3.33 9.43 8.54
C ALA A 25 -2.17 9.55 7.55
N ARG A 26 -1.64 10.75 7.36
CA ARG A 26 -0.45 10.98 6.52
C ARG A 26 0.75 10.21 7.05
N GLN A 27 1.02 10.26 8.36
CA GLN A 27 2.14 9.56 8.96
C GLN A 27 1.99 8.04 8.83
N LEU A 28 0.78 7.51 9.03
CA LEU A 28 0.48 6.08 8.92
C LEU A 28 0.69 5.60 7.48
N HIS A 29 0.19 6.35 6.50
CA HIS A 29 0.46 6.08 5.09
C HIS A 29 1.94 6.12 4.75
N LEU A 30 2.68 7.12 5.23
CA LEU A 30 4.12 7.23 4.96
C LEU A 30 4.90 6.02 5.49
N VAL A 31 4.59 5.58 6.72
CA VAL A 31 5.23 4.40 7.30
C VAL A 31 4.83 3.14 6.53
N ASN A 32 3.54 2.95 6.23
CA ASN A 32 3.07 1.77 5.50
C ASN A 32 3.71 1.67 4.10
N THR A 33 3.75 2.77 3.35
CA THR A 33 4.38 2.82 2.03
C THR A 33 5.88 2.51 2.10
N LYS A 34 6.60 3.02 3.11
CA LYS A 34 8.03 2.71 3.28
C LYS A 34 8.27 1.22 3.53
N VAL A 35 7.50 0.64 4.45
CA VAL A 35 7.60 -0.78 4.78
C VAL A 35 7.30 -1.64 3.55
N TYR A 36 6.22 -1.34 2.84
CA TYR A 36 5.89 -2.09 1.63
C TYR A 36 6.92 -1.89 0.51
N PHE A 37 7.49 -0.70 0.37
CA PHE A 37 8.57 -0.48 -0.60
C PHE A 37 9.81 -1.33 -0.30
N GLN A 38 10.10 -1.57 0.99
CA GLN A 38 11.26 -2.36 1.42
C GLN A 38 11.03 -3.88 1.34
N HIS A 39 9.80 -4.34 1.54
CA HIS A 39 9.50 -5.77 1.73
C HIS A 39 8.58 -6.37 0.67
N GLN A 40 8.01 -5.56 -0.21
CA GLN A 40 7.01 -5.98 -1.18
C GLN A 40 7.32 -5.45 -2.58
N ILE A 41 6.50 -5.82 -3.56
CA ILE A 41 6.75 -5.49 -4.96
C ILE A 41 6.20 -4.09 -5.25
N CYS A 42 7.07 -3.15 -5.57
CA CYS A 42 6.71 -1.82 -6.06
C CYS A 42 7.02 -1.74 -7.56
N LEU A 43 6.01 -1.47 -8.37
CA LEU A 43 6.16 -1.25 -9.80
C LEU A 43 5.94 0.23 -10.11
N VAL A 44 6.72 0.76 -11.04
CA VAL A 44 6.62 2.17 -11.46
C VAL A 44 6.48 2.23 -12.98
N GLY A 45 5.63 3.15 -13.45
CA GLY A 45 5.57 3.51 -14.87
C GLY A 45 6.32 4.82 -15.07
N VAL A 46 7.26 4.79 -16.00
CA VAL A 46 8.11 5.94 -16.34
C VAL A 46 7.74 6.42 -17.75
N GLU A 47 7.50 7.73 -17.89
CA GLU A 47 7.36 8.41 -19.18
C GLU A 47 8.19 9.69 -19.15
N ASN A 48 8.98 9.95 -20.20
CA ASN A 48 9.89 11.10 -20.28
C ASN A 48 10.75 11.26 -19.02
N GLU A 49 11.36 10.15 -18.58
CA GLU A 49 12.23 10.08 -17.38
C GLU A 49 11.53 10.45 -16.06
N LYS A 50 10.19 10.52 -16.05
CA LYS A 50 9.40 10.84 -14.85
C LYS A 50 8.53 9.67 -14.47
N ILE A 51 8.45 9.39 -13.17
CA ILE A 51 7.50 8.43 -12.62
C ILE A 51 6.09 9.03 -12.76
N VAL A 52 5.30 8.47 -13.66
CA VAL A 52 3.92 8.89 -13.92
C VAL A 52 2.89 7.98 -13.24
N THR A 53 3.27 6.74 -12.94
CA THR A 53 2.43 5.80 -12.18
C THR A 53 3.25 4.98 -11.21
N ALA A 54 2.62 4.53 -10.13
CA ALA A 54 3.19 3.55 -9.21
C ALA A 54 2.10 2.61 -8.69
N ALA A 55 2.45 1.36 -8.48
CA ALA A 55 1.58 0.36 -7.88
C ALA A 55 2.36 -0.47 -6.86
N LEU A 56 1.70 -0.75 -5.75
CA LEU A 56 2.26 -1.49 -4.64
C LEU A 56 1.50 -2.81 -4.50
N PHE A 57 2.23 -3.90 -4.64
CA PHE A 57 1.70 -5.25 -4.64
C PHE A 57 2.21 -6.03 -3.45
N LYS A 58 1.28 -6.64 -2.74
CA LYS A 58 1.60 -7.66 -1.75
C LYS A 58 1.65 -9.02 -2.43
N HIS A 59 2.83 -9.62 -2.42
CA HIS A 59 3.05 -10.94 -3.02
C HIS A 59 2.59 -12.04 -2.07
N PRO A 60 1.84 -13.05 -2.51
CA PRO A 60 1.28 -14.07 -1.62
C PRO A 60 2.31 -14.95 -0.91
N ARG A 61 3.53 -15.03 -1.46
CA ARG A 61 4.65 -15.82 -0.89
C ARG A 61 5.68 -14.99 -0.14
N LEU A 62 5.61 -13.66 -0.21
CA LEU A 62 6.54 -12.83 0.56
C LEU A 62 6.03 -12.74 2.00
N PRO A 63 6.93 -12.80 3.00
CA PRO A 63 6.53 -12.63 4.39
C PRO A 63 5.87 -11.26 4.57
N GLU A 64 4.79 -11.24 5.34
CA GLU A 64 4.20 -9.97 5.74
C GLU A 64 5.18 -9.19 6.61
N PRO A 65 5.26 -7.86 6.45
CA PRO A 65 6.10 -7.05 7.32
C PRO A 65 5.73 -7.23 8.79
N GLY A 66 6.74 -7.43 9.63
CA GLY A 66 6.59 -7.55 11.06
C GLY A 66 6.40 -6.18 11.73
N VAL A 67 5.96 -6.19 12.99
CA VAL A 67 5.81 -4.95 13.78
C VAL A 67 7.10 -4.14 13.84
N MET A 68 8.25 -4.81 13.87
CA MET A 68 9.55 -4.16 13.95
C MET A 68 9.89 -3.37 12.68
N ASP A 69 9.47 -3.85 11.50
CA ASP A 69 9.67 -3.14 10.23
C ASP A 69 8.92 -1.79 10.23
N TYR A 70 7.72 -1.78 10.81
CA TYR A 70 6.94 -0.55 11.03
C TYR A 70 7.62 0.41 12.01
N VAL A 71 8.23 -0.11 13.09
CA VAL A 71 8.98 0.72 14.05
C VAL A 71 10.20 1.37 13.37
N LEU A 72 11.01 0.57 12.67
CA LEU A 72 12.21 1.02 11.95
C LEU A 72 11.89 2.01 10.83
N SER A 73 10.72 1.87 10.19
CA SER A 73 10.25 2.79 9.14
C SER A 73 9.71 4.13 9.67
N GLY A 74 9.79 4.37 10.99
CA GLY A 74 9.36 5.61 11.63
C GLY A 74 7.98 5.52 12.28
N GLY A 75 7.49 4.32 12.57
CA GLY A 75 6.24 4.06 13.28
C GLY A 75 6.21 4.67 14.69
N LEU A 76 7.36 4.95 15.29
CA LEU A 76 7.43 5.66 16.58
C LEU A 76 6.82 7.06 16.50
N LYS A 77 6.87 7.73 15.34
CA LYS A 77 6.20 9.02 15.13
C LYS A 77 4.67 8.92 15.24
N LEU A 78 4.09 7.75 15.00
CA LEU A 78 2.65 7.52 15.16
C LEU A 78 2.23 7.66 16.62
N LEU A 79 3.08 7.21 17.57
CA LEU A 79 2.83 7.36 19.01
C LEU A 79 2.74 8.85 19.40
N PHE A 80 3.66 9.67 18.88
CA PHE A 80 3.66 11.11 19.17
C PHE A 80 2.46 11.84 18.55
N THR A 81 1.98 11.40 17.38
CA THR A 81 0.86 12.06 16.69
C THR A 81 -0.53 11.59 17.15
N GLY A 82 -0.69 10.33 17.56
CA GLY A 82 -2.00 9.73 17.88
C GLY A 82 -2.10 9.12 19.28
N GLY A 83 -0.98 8.94 19.98
CA GLY A 83 -0.95 8.27 21.29
C GLY A 83 -1.07 6.74 21.21
N ILE A 84 -0.90 6.09 22.35
CA ILE A 84 -0.93 4.62 22.47
C ILE A 84 -2.31 4.05 22.11
N SER A 85 -3.39 4.74 22.50
CA SER A 85 -4.78 4.33 22.21
C SER A 85 -5.05 4.22 20.70
N ALA A 86 -4.55 5.17 19.90
CA ALA A 86 -4.69 5.12 18.45
C ALA A 86 -3.91 3.95 17.84
N ILE A 87 -2.70 3.68 18.33
CA ILE A 87 -1.91 2.54 17.87
C ILE A 87 -2.59 1.21 18.22
N GLN A 88 -3.15 1.07 19.42
CA GLN A 88 -3.90 -0.11 19.81
C GLN A 88 -5.12 -0.34 18.91
N GLN A 89 -5.84 0.74 18.56
CA GLN A 89 -6.96 0.67 17.62
C GLN A 89 -6.50 0.21 16.23
N VAL A 90 -5.40 0.77 15.72
CA VAL A 90 -4.80 0.34 14.45
C VAL A 90 -4.44 -1.14 14.48
N PHE A 91 -3.75 -1.62 15.52
CA PHE A 91 -3.40 -3.03 15.65
C PHE A 91 -4.63 -3.94 15.75
N ARG A 92 -5.68 -3.52 16.46
CA ARG A 92 -6.91 -4.29 16.57
C ARG A 92 -7.59 -4.45 15.21
N VAL A 93 -7.77 -3.35 14.48
CA VAL A 93 -8.37 -3.37 13.14
C VAL A 93 -7.54 -4.22 12.18
N LEU A 94 -6.21 -4.07 12.19
CA LEU A 94 -5.31 -4.89 11.38
C LEU A 94 -5.40 -6.38 11.74
N LYS A 95 -5.50 -6.73 13.02
CA LYS A 95 -5.64 -8.11 13.48
C LYS A 95 -6.96 -8.73 13.03
N GLU A 96 -8.06 -7.99 13.14
CA GLU A 96 -9.39 -8.43 12.69
C GLU A 96 -9.43 -8.58 11.15
N ALA A 97 -8.86 -7.62 10.41
CA ALA A 97 -8.73 -7.70 8.96
C ALA A 97 -7.88 -8.92 8.53
N LYS A 98 -6.73 -9.13 9.18
CA LYS A 98 -5.87 -10.29 8.91
C LYS A 98 -6.57 -11.61 9.22
N LYS A 99 -7.36 -11.68 10.30
CA LYS A 99 -8.16 -12.87 10.64
C LYS A 99 -9.18 -13.16 9.52
N ALA A 100 -9.87 -12.14 9.02
CA ALA A 100 -10.77 -12.29 7.88
C ALA A 100 -10.03 -12.79 6.62
N CYS A 101 -8.86 -12.22 6.30
CA CYS A 101 -8.05 -12.64 5.16
C CYS A 101 -7.46 -14.06 5.32
N SER A 102 -7.10 -14.48 6.54
CA SER A 102 -6.55 -15.82 6.80
C SER A 102 -7.55 -16.96 6.57
N SER A 103 -8.84 -16.64 6.47
CA SER A 103 -9.89 -17.60 6.08
C SER A 103 -9.89 -17.91 4.58
N LEU A 104 -9.15 -17.13 3.78
CA LEU A 104 -9.06 -17.32 2.36
C LEU A 104 -8.03 -18.44 2.05
N LYS A 105 -8.48 -19.50 1.38
CA LYS A 105 -7.73 -20.76 1.20
C LYS A 105 -6.63 -20.75 0.12
N GLN A 106 -6.46 -19.66 -0.63
CA GLN A 106 -5.54 -19.60 -1.76
C GLN A 106 -4.49 -18.47 -1.62
N PRO A 107 -3.35 -18.54 -2.34
CA PRO A 107 -2.45 -17.41 -2.43
C PRO A 107 -3.09 -16.29 -3.28
N TYR A 108 -3.36 -15.13 -2.69
CA TYR A 108 -3.94 -13.98 -3.39
C TYR A 108 -2.89 -12.89 -3.61
N TRP A 109 -2.89 -12.32 -4.81
CA TRP A 109 -2.24 -11.05 -5.08
C TRP A 109 -3.12 -9.93 -4.57
N TYR A 110 -2.54 -9.05 -3.74
CA TYR A 110 -3.28 -7.91 -3.19
C TYR A 110 -2.64 -6.60 -3.66
N LEU A 111 -3.44 -5.77 -4.34
CA LEU A 111 -3.06 -4.42 -4.75
C LEU A 111 -3.30 -3.48 -3.56
N GLU A 112 -2.24 -3.08 -2.88
CA GLU A 112 -2.30 -2.16 -1.74
C GLU A 112 -2.60 -0.74 -2.20
N ALA A 113 -1.93 -0.31 -3.26
CA ALA A 113 -2.12 1.03 -3.80
C ALA A 113 -1.83 1.06 -5.30
N LEU A 114 -2.62 1.85 -6.02
CA LEU A 114 -2.37 2.25 -7.40
C LEU A 114 -2.49 3.76 -7.49
N VAL A 115 -1.50 4.40 -8.10
CA VAL A 115 -1.46 5.85 -8.19
C VAL A 115 -0.95 6.33 -9.52
N VAL A 116 -1.52 7.46 -9.95
CA VAL A 116 -1.19 8.17 -11.18
C VAL A 116 -0.89 9.61 -10.82
N ALA A 117 0.21 10.15 -11.35
CA ALA A 117 0.58 11.55 -11.22
C ALA A 117 -0.60 12.46 -11.61
N LYS A 118 -0.85 13.51 -10.84
CA LYS A 118 -2.09 14.32 -10.94
C LYS A 118 -2.29 14.90 -12.33
N ASP A 119 -1.22 15.39 -12.94
CA ASP A 119 -1.16 15.96 -14.30
C ASP A 119 -1.25 14.90 -15.42
N GLN A 120 -1.19 13.61 -15.06
CA GLN A 120 -1.28 12.47 -15.97
C GLN A 120 -2.57 11.65 -15.77
N GLN A 121 -3.46 12.09 -14.87
CA GLN A 121 -4.77 11.46 -14.66
C GLN A 121 -5.66 11.60 -15.90
N GLY A 122 -6.62 10.69 -16.08
CA GLY A 122 -7.48 10.63 -17.26
C GLY A 122 -6.87 9.95 -18.49
N LYS A 123 -5.55 9.70 -18.50
CA LYS A 123 -4.83 9.06 -19.62
C LYS A 123 -4.80 7.53 -19.58
N LYS A 124 -5.64 6.90 -18.76
CA LYS A 124 -5.73 5.43 -18.58
C LYS A 124 -4.40 4.76 -18.14
N LEU A 125 -3.44 5.51 -17.60
CA LEU A 125 -2.13 4.96 -17.21
C LEU A 125 -2.23 3.91 -16.10
N GLY A 126 -3.09 4.13 -15.10
CA GLY A 126 -3.30 3.16 -14.02
C GLY A 126 -3.85 1.82 -14.53
N SER A 127 -4.83 1.84 -15.42
CA SER A 127 -5.37 0.61 -16.00
C SER A 127 -4.41 -0.06 -16.98
N ARG A 128 -3.61 0.72 -17.73
CA ARG A 128 -2.51 0.19 -18.54
C ARG A 128 -1.50 -0.56 -17.67
N MET A 129 -1.10 0.04 -16.55
CA MET A 129 -0.19 -0.57 -15.58
C MET A 129 -0.75 -1.87 -15.01
N LEU A 130 -2.00 -1.92 -14.57
CA LEU A 130 -2.61 -3.17 -14.10
C LEU A 130 -2.63 -4.25 -15.19
N LYS A 131 -2.96 -3.90 -16.43
CA LYS A 131 -2.96 -4.83 -17.56
C LYS A 131 -1.58 -5.42 -17.84
N GLN A 132 -0.55 -4.58 -17.83
CA GLN A 132 0.83 -5.00 -18.09
C GLN A 132 1.44 -5.78 -16.92
N CYS A 133 1.15 -5.37 -15.68
CA CYS A 133 1.84 -5.89 -14.50
C CYS A 133 1.10 -7.02 -13.77
N LEU A 134 -0.24 -7.05 -13.78
CA LEU A 134 -1.03 -8.07 -13.10
C LEU A 134 -1.59 -9.10 -14.07
N PHE A 135 -2.25 -8.63 -15.13
CA PHE A 135 -2.98 -9.54 -16.01
C PHE A 135 -2.08 -10.28 -17.01
N PHE A 136 -0.90 -9.73 -17.31
CA PHE A 136 0.03 -10.34 -18.26
C PHE A 136 0.89 -11.48 -17.66
N PRO A 137 1.55 -11.34 -16.48
CA PRO A 137 2.39 -12.41 -15.92
C PRO A 137 1.63 -13.46 -15.10
N LEU A 138 0.33 -13.30 -14.82
CA LEU A 138 -0.47 -14.27 -14.06
C LEU A 138 -1.28 -15.24 -14.94
N SER A 139 -1.15 -15.17 -16.27
CA SER A 139 -1.64 -16.24 -17.14
C SER A 139 -0.61 -17.39 -17.15
N PRO A 140 -1.03 -18.66 -16.94
CA PRO A 140 -0.11 -19.79 -17.03
C PRO A 140 0.29 -19.97 -18.50
N GLY A 141 1.41 -19.36 -18.90
CA GLY A 141 1.93 -19.58 -20.26
C GLY A 141 2.98 -18.61 -20.78
N LYS A 142 3.18 -17.40 -20.24
CA LYS A 142 4.23 -16.49 -20.74
C LYS A 142 4.89 -15.71 -19.61
N ALA A 143 6.09 -16.15 -19.23
CA ALA A 143 7.04 -15.32 -18.52
C ALA A 143 7.41 -14.15 -19.44
N ALA A 144 7.10 -12.93 -19.02
CA ALA A 144 7.65 -11.72 -19.62
C ALA A 144 8.78 -11.25 -18.70
N ASP A 145 10.00 -11.43 -19.21
CA ASP A 145 11.20 -10.73 -18.78
C ASP A 145 10.92 -9.22 -18.88
N CYS A 146 10.95 -8.54 -17.73
CA CYS A 146 10.88 -7.09 -17.65
C CYS A 146 12.19 -6.60 -17.05
N SER A 147 13.24 -6.71 -17.86
CA SER A 147 14.52 -6.02 -17.70
C SER A 147 14.63 -4.99 -18.83
N HIS A 148 15.18 -3.81 -18.48
CA HIS A 148 15.43 -2.60 -19.28
C HIS A 148 14.40 -1.45 -19.15
#